data_AF-M6ZLT2-F1
#
_entry.id   AF-M6ZLT2-F1
#
_cell.length_a   1.000
_cell.length_b   1.000
_cell.length_c   1.000
_cell.angle_alpha   90.00
_cell.angle_beta   90.00
_cell.angle_gamma   90.00
#
_symmetry.space_group_name_H-M   'P 1'
#
loop_
_entity.id
_entity.type
_entity.pdbx_description
1 polymer ?
#
loop_
_entity_poly.entity_id
_entity_poly.type
_entity_poly.pdbx_seq_one_letter_code
_entity_poly.pdbx_strand_id
1 'polypeptide(L)'
;MSGSKIAKTIQEFKKQKDSLGFPTDGLVIKLNDISKRDALGYTSHSPRWARAYKFDAIMKESKIVDITYAVGRTGKITPRAEIEPISLAGTTVTFATLHNQDYIDELGVGIGAIVRVAKRGEIIPAVEEVVTPGKEVFKIPDRCPSCNTQTIKKESLVDLFCPNPDCPDRVKNGIIFYCQRKQMDIEGLGDKQIEFLYDHDYIKSIADLYDLKDQKEKLMEEEGFGEKSVNIILKGIEQSKQKDFRFYFLLLDSRSLVIR
;
A
#
# COMPACT_ATOMS: atom_id res chain seq x y z
N MET A 1 -26.19 -28.81 9.32
CA MET A 1 -25.05 -29.28 8.50
C MET A 1 -23.90 -29.58 9.45
N SER A 2 -23.25 -30.75 9.36
CA SER A 2 -22.02 -31.02 10.13
C SER A 2 -20.84 -30.25 9.54
N GLY A 3 -19.80 -29.97 10.33
CA GLY A 3 -18.58 -29.32 9.84
C GLY A 3 -17.91 -30.08 8.68
N SER A 4 -17.97 -31.41 8.70
CA SER A 4 -17.49 -32.27 7.63
C SER A 4 -18.22 -32.07 6.29
N LYS A 5 -19.54 -31.86 6.32
CA LYS A 5 -20.33 -31.54 5.10
C LYS A 5 -19.96 -30.18 4.53
N ILE A 6 -19.72 -29.18 5.39
CA ILE A 6 -19.29 -27.84 4.96
C ILE A 6 -17.94 -27.94 4.23
N ALA A 7 -16.96 -28.63 4.80
CA ALA A 7 -15.64 -28.81 4.19
C ALA A 7 -15.72 -29.50 2.81
N LYS A 8 -16.57 -30.52 2.68
CA LYS A 8 -16.78 -31.21 1.40
C LYS A 8 -17.39 -30.29 0.34
N THR A 9 -18.43 -29.53 0.69
CA THR A 9 -19.06 -28.57 -0.22
C THR A 9 -18.09 -27.49 -0.67
N ILE A 10 -17.21 -27.01 0.22
CA ILE A 10 -16.15 -26.05 -0.13
C ILE A 10 -15.21 -26.64 -1.20
N GLN A 11 -14.78 -27.89 -1.04
CA GLN A 11 -13.89 -28.54 -2.02
C GLN A 11 -14.57 -28.77 -3.37
N GLU A 12 -15.84 -29.16 -3.37
CA GLU A 12 -16.63 -29.35 -4.60
C GLU A 12 -16.78 -28.02 -5.36
N PHE A 13 -17.13 -26.94 -4.65
CA PHE A 13 -17.22 -25.60 -5.25
C PHE A 13 -15.87 -25.09 -5.77
N LYS A 14 -14.77 -25.35 -5.07
CA LYS A 14 -13.42 -24.94 -5.50
C LYS A 14 -13.08 -25.51 -6.88
N LYS A 15 -13.50 -26.75 -7.18
CA LYS A 15 -13.29 -27.39 -8.50
C LYS A 15 -14.14 -26.79 -9.62
N GLN A 16 -15.32 -26.27 -9.27
CA GLN A 16 -16.26 -25.69 -10.23
C GLN A 16 -16.04 -24.19 -10.45
N LYS A 17 -15.23 -23.51 -9.61
CA LYS A 17 -15.09 -22.05 -9.64
C LYS A 17 -14.71 -21.52 -11.02
N ASP A 18 -13.82 -22.21 -11.73
CA ASP A 18 -13.30 -21.78 -13.03
C ASP A 18 -14.29 -22.04 -14.18
N SER A 19 -15.36 -22.80 -13.92
CA SER A 19 -16.46 -23.03 -14.86
C SER A 19 -17.60 -22.01 -14.72
N LEU A 20 -17.57 -21.18 -13.68
CA LEU A 20 -18.54 -20.12 -13.50
C LEU A 20 -18.27 -19.00 -14.50
N GLY A 21 -19.32 -18.46 -15.12
CA GLY A 21 -19.22 -17.31 -16.03
C GLY A 21 -18.88 -15.98 -15.34
N PHE A 22 -18.38 -16.02 -14.09
CA PHE A 22 -18.07 -14.86 -13.27
C PHE A 22 -16.94 -15.19 -12.27
N PRO A 23 -16.09 -14.20 -11.91
CA PRO A 23 -15.03 -14.40 -10.94
C PRO A 23 -15.60 -14.65 -9.54
N THR A 24 -15.01 -15.61 -8.82
CA THR A 24 -15.40 -15.99 -7.46
C THR A 24 -14.15 -16.21 -6.61
N ASP A 25 -14.02 -15.49 -5.50
CA ASP A 25 -12.85 -15.53 -4.60
C ASP A 25 -13.04 -16.46 -3.38
N GLY A 26 -14.26 -17.01 -3.21
CA GLY A 26 -14.59 -17.87 -2.09
C GLY A 26 -16.07 -18.15 -1.92
N LEU A 27 -16.44 -18.57 -0.71
CA LEU A 27 -17.82 -18.83 -0.29
C LEU A 27 -18.13 -18.06 1.00
N VAL A 28 -19.39 -17.68 1.19
CA VAL A 28 -19.83 -17.10 2.47
C VAL A 28 -20.63 -18.14 3.24
N ILE A 29 -20.07 -18.58 4.37
CA ILE A 29 -20.72 -19.52 5.27
C ILE A 29 -21.61 -18.71 6.22
N LYS A 30 -22.92 -18.96 6.19
CA LYS A 30 -23.91 -18.27 7.01
C LYS A 30 -24.65 -19.26 7.89
N LEU A 31 -24.83 -18.91 9.16
CA LEU A 31 -25.72 -19.66 10.05
C LEU A 31 -27.16 -19.55 9.52
N ASN A 32 -27.85 -20.64 9.21
CA ASN A 32 -29.16 -20.55 8.55
C ASN A 32 -30.29 -20.03 9.47
N ASP A 33 -30.19 -20.33 10.77
CA ASP A 33 -31.18 -20.01 11.79
C ASP A 33 -31.17 -18.50 12.14
N ILE A 34 -32.26 -17.80 11.83
CA ILE A 34 -32.38 -16.34 11.96
C ILE A 34 -32.34 -15.91 13.43
N SER A 35 -33.06 -16.58 14.33
CA SER A 35 -33.10 -16.23 15.75
C SER A 35 -31.71 -16.28 16.40
N LYS A 36 -30.86 -17.21 15.95
CA LYS A 36 -29.47 -17.29 16.39
C LYS A 36 -28.57 -16.20 15.81
N ARG A 37 -28.89 -15.66 14.63
CA ARG A 37 -28.16 -14.51 14.07
C ARG A 37 -28.34 -13.27 14.94
N ASP A 38 -29.58 -13.03 15.39
CA ASP A 38 -29.92 -11.89 16.23
C ASP A 38 -29.20 -11.97 17.57
N ALA A 39 -29.18 -13.16 18.19
CA ALA A 39 -28.44 -13.39 19.43
C ALA A 39 -26.91 -13.21 19.27
N LEU A 40 -26.34 -13.57 18.12
CA LEU A 40 -24.91 -13.43 17.84
C LEU A 40 -24.52 -11.99 17.47
N GLY A 41 -25.40 -11.22 16.86
CA GLY A 41 -25.18 -9.81 16.52
C GLY A 41 -23.98 -9.55 15.60
N TYR A 42 -23.37 -8.37 15.79
CA TYR A 42 -22.35 -7.80 14.89
C TYR A 42 -21.12 -7.30 15.67
N THR A 43 -20.01 -7.15 14.96
CA THR A 43 -18.84 -6.35 15.39
C THR A 43 -18.92 -4.98 14.72
N SER A 44 -17.94 -4.09 14.96
CA SER A 44 -17.86 -2.78 14.29
C SER A 44 -17.80 -2.86 12.76
N HIS A 45 -17.37 -4.00 12.19
CA HIS A 45 -17.14 -4.15 10.75
C HIS A 45 -17.78 -5.40 10.11
N SER A 46 -18.23 -6.40 10.89
CA SER A 46 -18.77 -7.65 10.31
C SER A 46 -19.78 -8.38 11.21
N PRO A 47 -20.77 -9.10 10.65
CA PRO A 47 -21.65 -10.00 11.41
C PRO A 47 -20.87 -11.14 12.08
N ARG A 48 -21.32 -11.61 13.25
CA ARG A 48 -20.71 -12.77 13.93
C ARG A 48 -21.19 -14.10 13.39
N TRP A 49 -22.36 -14.13 12.76
CA TRP A 49 -23.05 -15.32 12.26
C TRP A 49 -22.70 -15.69 10.81
N ALA A 50 -21.81 -14.93 10.16
CA ALA A 50 -21.32 -15.20 8.82
C ALA A 50 -19.81 -15.03 8.72
N ARG A 51 -19.16 -15.88 7.91
CA ARG A 51 -17.73 -15.80 7.61
C ARG A 51 -17.48 -16.03 6.12
N ALA A 52 -16.62 -15.20 5.54
CA ALA A 52 -16.11 -15.42 4.20
C ALA A 52 -14.98 -16.45 4.27
N TYR A 53 -15.13 -17.55 3.55
CA TYR A 53 -14.12 -18.57 3.31
C TYR A 53 -13.52 -18.33 1.93
N LYS A 54 -12.33 -17.74 1.88
CA LYS A 54 -11.62 -17.50 0.61
C LYS A 54 -10.92 -18.77 0.15
N PHE A 55 -10.91 -19.03 -1.15
CA PHE A 55 -10.11 -20.12 -1.70
C PHE A 55 -8.62 -19.75 -1.64
N ASP A 56 -7.76 -20.77 -1.68
CA ASP A 56 -6.31 -20.56 -1.67
C ASP A 56 -5.92 -19.56 -2.77
N ALA A 57 -5.05 -18.62 -2.40
CA ALA A 57 -4.61 -17.60 -3.33
C ALA A 57 -3.92 -18.27 -4.52
N ILE A 58 -4.24 -17.81 -5.73
CA ILE A 58 -3.50 -18.21 -6.92
C ILE A 58 -2.07 -17.75 -6.70
N MET A 59 -1.15 -18.70 -6.67
CA MET A 59 0.29 -18.47 -6.59
C MET A 59 0.92 -18.71 -7.94
N LYS A 60 1.89 -17.88 -8.31
CA LYS A 60 2.73 -18.11 -9.50
C LYS A 60 4.19 -17.91 -9.15
N GLU A 61 5.02 -18.73 -9.78
CA GLU A 61 6.47 -18.62 -9.67
C GLU A 61 6.97 -17.46 -10.55
N SER A 62 7.90 -16.68 -10.01
CA SER A 62 8.66 -15.67 -10.74
C SER A 62 10.06 -15.55 -10.16
N LYS A 63 10.98 -15.01 -10.94
CA LYS A 63 12.34 -14.73 -10.51
C LYS A 63 12.45 -13.30 -10.00
N ILE A 64 13.13 -13.13 -8.86
CA ILE A 64 13.52 -11.81 -8.35
C ILE A 64 14.68 -11.27 -9.17
N VAL A 65 14.46 -10.14 -9.84
CA VAL A 65 15.45 -9.41 -10.63
C VAL A 65 16.27 -8.50 -9.72
N ASP A 66 15.59 -7.77 -8.83
CA ASP A 66 16.20 -6.86 -7.87
C ASP A 66 15.31 -6.72 -6.63
N ILE A 67 15.83 -6.13 -5.56
CA ILE A 67 15.04 -5.78 -4.37
C ILE A 67 15.26 -4.30 -4.07
N THR A 68 14.19 -3.52 -4.24
CA THR A 68 14.16 -2.08 -3.96
C THR A 68 13.39 -1.77 -2.68
N TYR A 69 13.37 -0.50 -2.31
CA TYR A 69 12.79 -0.03 -1.06
C TYR A 69 11.83 1.11 -1.31
N ALA A 70 10.79 1.19 -0.49
CA ALA A 70 9.96 2.37 -0.40
C ALA A 70 10.00 2.93 1.01
N VAL A 71 10.32 4.21 1.14
CA VAL A 71 10.25 4.94 2.40
C VAL A 71 8.86 5.57 2.50
N GLY A 72 8.01 5.07 3.39
CA GLY A 72 6.68 5.63 3.60
C GLY A 72 6.70 6.96 4.34
N ARG A 73 5.56 7.66 4.39
CA ARG A 73 5.37 8.95 5.10
C ARG A 73 5.93 8.96 6.53
N THR A 74 5.69 7.89 7.29
CA THR A 74 6.13 7.75 8.69
C THR A 74 7.62 7.39 8.83
N GLY A 75 8.34 7.30 7.70
CA GLY A 75 9.73 6.84 7.64
C GLY A 75 9.88 5.34 7.56
N LYS A 76 8.80 4.54 7.63
CA LYS A 76 8.87 3.08 7.50
C LYS A 76 9.52 2.70 6.16
N ILE A 77 10.60 1.92 6.22
CA ILE A 77 11.29 1.39 5.04
C ILE A 77 10.68 0.01 4.75
N THR A 78 10.05 -0.13 3.58
CA THR A 78 9.41 -1.37 3.15
C THR A 78 10.15 -1.95 1.96
N PRO A 79 10.77 -3.14 2.08
CA PRO A 79 11.42 -3.81 0.97
C PRO A 79 10.38 -4.36 -0.03
N ARG A 80 10.70 -4.29 -1.32
CA ARG A 80 9.87 -4.77 -2.42
C ARG A 80 10.75 -5.56 -3.39
N ALA A 81 10.33 -6.77 -3.73
CA ALA A 81 10.97 -7.56 -4.78
C ALA A 81 10.49 -7.06 -6.14
N GLU A 82 11.43 -6.69 -7.01
CA GLU A 82 11.22 -6.55 -8.43
C GLU A 82 11.30 -7.94 -9.05
N ILE A 83 10.25 -8.35 -9.73
CA ILE A 83 10.13 -9.70 -10.28
C ILE A 83 9.96 -9.66 -11.79
N GLU A 84 10.34 -10.75 -12.46
CA GLU A 84 9.97 -10.93 -13.86
C GLU A 84 8.43 -10.86 -13.99
N PRO A 85 7.90 -10.12 -14.99
CA PRO A 85 6.47 -9.86 -15.09
C PRO A 85 5.64 -11.16 -15.16
N ILE A 86 4.70 -11.32 -14.25
CA ILE A 86 3.77 -12.46 -14.22
C ILE A 86 2.31 -12.00 -14.29
N SER A 87 1.47 -12.75 -15.02
CA SER A 87 0.03 -12.51 -15.01
C SER A 87 -0.62 -13.19 -13.81
N LEU A 88 -1.12 -12.43 -12.84
CA LEU A 88 -1.70 -12.93 -11.59
C LEU A 88 -3.07 -12.28 -11.33
N ALA A 89 -4.11 -13.11 -11.24
CA ALA A 89 -5.50 -12.67 -11.11
C ALA A 89 -5.90 -11.58 -12.14
N GLY A 90 -5.56 -11.80 -13.42
CA GLY A 90 -5.94 -10.91 -14.53
C GLY A 90 -5.11 -9.62 -14.68
N THR A 91 -4.09 -9.39 -13.85
CA THR A 91 -3.18 -8.23 -14.00
C THR A 91 -1.73 -8.68 -14.09
N THR A 92 -0.90 -7.92 -14.78
CA THR A 92 0.55 -8.10 -14.76
C THR A 92 1.13 -7.55 -13.46
N VAL A 93 1.84 -8.39 -12.73
CA VAL A 93 2.56 -8.06 -11.49
C VAL A 93 4.05 -8.01 -11.80
N THR A 94 4.69 -6.90 -11.46
CA THR A 94 6.14 -6.67 -11.59
C THR A 94 6.82 -6.42 -10.24
N PHE A 95 6.03 -6.18 -9.18
CA PHE A 95 6.52 -5.94 -7.83
C PHE A 95 5.73 -6.77 -6.83
N ALA A 96 6.42 -7.28 -5.81
CA ALA A 96 5.80 -7.96 -4.67
C ALA A 96 6.42 -7.47 -3.36
N THR A 97 5.61 -7.30 -2.32
CA THR A 97 6.12 -6.88 -1.01
C THR A 97 6.90 -8.01 -0.32
N LEU A 98 7.98 -7.64 0.37
CA LEU A 98 8.76 -8.49 1.26
C LEU A 98 8.52 -8.15 2.75
N HIS A 99 7.55 -7.29 3.05
CA HIS A 99 7.14 -6.87 4.38
C HIS A 99 8.22 -6.14 5.23
N ASN A 100 9.26 -6.83 5.68
CA ASN A 100 10.34 -6.32 6.54
C ASN A 100 11.57 -7.25 6.52
N GLN A 101 12.63 -6.89 7.26
CA GLN A 101 13.86 -7.68 7.33
C GLN A 101 13.64 -9.07 7.93
N ASP A 102 12.87 -9.16 9.02
CA ASP A 102 12.65 -10.41 9.74
C ASP A 102 11.95 -11.44 8.82
N TYR A 103 11.02 -10.99 7.97
CA TYR A 103 10.36 -11.82 6.96
C TYR A 103 11.30 -12.26 5.82
N ILE A 104 12.22 -11.39 5.39
CA ILE A 104 13.26 -11.74 4.41
C ILE A 104 14.19 -12.82 4.96
N ASP A 105 14.55 -12.69 6.24
CA ASP A 105 15.40 -13.64 6.95
C ASP A 105 14.70 -14.99 7.15
N GLU A 106 13.42 -14.99 7.51
CA GLU A 106 12.59 -16.19 7.65
C GLU A 106 12.45 -16.94 6.30
N LEU A 107 12.21 -16.21 5.21
CA LEU A 107 12.11 -16.79 3.87
C LEU A 107 13.47 -17.17 3.27
N GLY A 108 14.57 -16.60 3.75
CA GLY A 108 15.89 -16.75 3.14
C GLY A 108 15.96 -16.20 1.70
N VAL A 109 15.20 -15.14 1.41
CA VAL A 109 15.05 -14.61 0.05
C VAL A 109 16.17 -13.64 -0.32
N GLY A 110 16.59 -13.72 -1.58
CA GLY A 110 17.69 -12.93 -2.13
C GLY A 110 17.48 -12.60 -3.60
N ILE A 111 18.33 -11.73 -4.14
CA ILE A 111 18.33 -11.40 -5.57
C ILE A 111 18.65 -12.67 -6.38
N GLY A 112 17.87 -12.89 -7.46
CA GLY A 112 17.96 -14.07 -8.31
C GLY A 112 17.16 -15.28 -7.83
N ALA A 113 16.51 -15.21 -6.66
CA ALA A 113 15.66 -16.29 -6.16
C ALA A 113 14.45 -16.53 -7.05
N ILE A 114 14.00 -17.79 -7.15
CA ILE A 114 12.70 -18.15 -7.70
C ILE A 114 11.72 -18.24 -6.54
N VAL A 115 10.63 -17.47 -6.61
CA VAL A 115 9.69 -17.30 -5.51
C VAL A 115 8.25 -17.49 -5.98
N ARG A 116 7.35 -17.95 -5.09
CA ARG A 116 5.92 -17.90 -5.36
C ARG A 116 5.33 -16.60 -4.85
N VAL A 117 4.63 -15.93 -5.76
CA VAL A 117 3.94 -14.66 -5.50
C VAL A 117 2.45 -14.90 -5.49
N ALA A 118 1.79 -14.39 -4.46
CA ALA A 118 0.33 -14.40 -4.31
C ALA A 118 -0.19 -12.96 -4.20
N LYS A 119 -1.47 -12.75 -4.51
CA LYS A 119 -2.16 -11.49 -4.18
C LYS A 119 -3.01 -11.67 -2.94
N ARG A 120 -2.67 -10.93 -1.88
CA ARG A 120 -3.51 -10.84 -0.69
C ARG A 120 -4.75 -10.03 -1.01
N GLY A 121 -5.91 -10.66 -0.86
CA GLY A 121 -7.21 -10.05 -1.19
C GLY A 121 -7.35 -9.61 -2.64
N GLU A 122 -6.67 -10.29 -3.58
CA GLU A 122 -6.66 -9.98 -5.03
C GLU A 122 -6.03 -8.64 -5.43
N ILE A 123 -5.48 -7.88 -4.47
CA ILE A 123 -4.97 -6.53 -4.71
C ILE A 123 -3.46 -6.45 -4.51
N ILE A 124 -2.93 -6.85 -3.35
CA ILE A 124 -1.54 -6.57 -2.96
C ILE A 124 -0.67 -7.82 -3.22
N PRO A 125 0.27 -7.80 -4.18
CA PRO A 125 1.18 -8.91 -4.40
C PRO A 125 2.22 -9.01 -3.29
N ALA A 126 2.45 -10.23 -2.80
CA ALA A 126 3.44 -10.56 -1.78
C ALA A 126 4.19 -11.83 -2.19
N VAL A 127 5.48 -11.89 -1.86
CA VAL A 127 6.23 -13.15 -1.91
C VAL A 127 5.78 -14.00 -0.73
N GLU A 128 5.29 -15.20 -0.98
CA GLU A 128 4.83 -16.10 0.09
C GLU A 128 5.83 -17.21 0.41
N GLU A 129 6.64 -17.63 -0.57
CA GLU A 129 7.65 -18.68 -0.37
C GLU A 129 8.81 -18.58 -1.39
N VAL A 130 9.95 -19.15 -1.02
CA VAL A 130 11.12 -19.30 -1.87
C VAL A 130 11.18 -20.74 -2.37
N VAL A 131 11.15 -20.91 -3.69
CA VAL A 131 11.27 -22.22 -4.36
C VAL A 131 12.74 -22.57 -4.57
N THR A 132 13.50 -21.60 -5.09
CA THR A 132 14.95 -21.72 -5.28
C THR A 132 15.60 -20.50 -4.66
N PRO A 133 16.53 -20.68 -3.70
CA PRO A 133 17.21 -19.55 -3.07
C PRO A 133 18.05 -18.77 -4.09
N GLY A 134 18.17 -17.48 -3.85
CA GLY A 134 19.04 -16.59 -4.62
C GLY A 134 20.50 -16.71 -4.19
N LYS A 135 21.29 -15.68 -4.49
CA LYS A 135 22.71 -15.64 -4.10
C LYS A 135 22.90 -15.64 -2.59
N GLU A 136 22.42 -14.57 -1.95
CA GLU A 136 22.55 -14.33 -0.50
C GLU A 136 21.23 -13.78 0.03
N VAL A 137 20.95 -14.06 1.31
CA VAL A 137 19.78 -13.50 1.99
C VAL A 137 19.94 -11.98 2.04
N PHE A 138 18.94 -11.29 1.51
CA PHE A 138 19.02 -9.86 1.32
C PHE A 138 18.95 -9.11 2.66
N LYS A 139 19.79 -8.07 2.80
CA LYS A 139 19.79 -7.21 3.98
C LYS A 139 19.43 -5.77 3.59
N ILE A 140 18.41 -5.23 4.26
CA ILE A 140 18.02 -3.83 4.17
C ILE A 140 19.18 -2.99 4.73
N PRO A 141 19.58 -1.89 4.05
CA PRO A 141 20.68 -1.05 4.48
C PRO A 141 20.40 -0.40 5.83
N ASP A 142 21.48 -0.16 6.57
CA ASP A 142 21.52 0.62 7.81
C ASP A 142 21.36 2.13 7.57
N ARG A 143 21.26 2.55 6.29
CA ARG A 143 21.03 3.93 5.86
C ARG A 143 19.82 4.02 4.95
N CYS A 144 19.07 5.11 5.12
CA CYS A 144 17.87 5.38 4.34
C CYS A 144 18.23 5.53 2.84
N PRO A 145 17.56 4.80 1.93
CA PRO A 145 17.87 4.87 0.50
C PRO A 145 17.52 6.23 -0.13
N SER A 146 16.64 7.02 0.50
CA SER A 146 16.21 8.33 0.00
C SER A 146 17.12 9.48 0.46
N CYS A 147 17.59 9.46 1.71
CA CYS A 147 18.34 10.59 2.30
C CYS A 147 19.66 10.21 2.99
N ASN A 148 20.07 8.94 2.90
CA ASN A 148 21.31 8.39 3.48
C ASN A 148 21.47 8.53 5.01
N THR A 149 20.42 8.95 5.72
CA THR A 149 20.40 9.05 7.19
C THR A 149 20.40 7.64 7.80
N GLN A 150 21.11 7.45 8.91
CA GLN A 150 21.15 6.18 9.62
C GLN A 150 19.74 5.76 10.08
N THR A 151 19.36 4.51 9.77
CA THR A 151 18.04 3.96 10.08
C THR A 151 17.99 3.51 11.53
N ILE A 152 16.77 3.49 12.07
CA ILE A 152 16.51 3.06 13.44
C ILE A 152 15.46 1.95 13.44
N LYS A 153 15.67 0.93 14.27
CA LYS A 153 14.63 -0.04 14.66
C LYS A 153 14.07 0.42 16.00
N LYS A 154 12.76 0.62 16.10
CA LYS A 154 12.11 0.97 17.38
C LYS A 154 11.99 -0.31 18.22
N GLU A 155 12.23 -0.23 19.52
CA GLU A 155 12.29 -1.42 20.41
C GLU A 155 11.05 -2.33 20.33
N SER A 156 9.87 -1.77 20.03
CA SER A 156 8.61 -2.50 19.93
C SER A 156 8.20 -2.89 18.51
N LEU A 157 8.99 -2.55 17.48
CA LEU A 157 8.63 -2.75 16.08
C LEU A 157 9.68 -3.57 15.33
N VAL A 158 9.21 -4.47 14.48
CA VAL A 158 10.04 -5.28 13.56
C VAL A 158 10.57 -4.46 12.37
N ASP A 159 9.91 -3.35 12.04
CA ASP A 159 10.21 -2.54 10.87
C ASP A 159 11.38 -1.56 11.11
N LEU A 160 12.14 -1.27 10.04
CA LEU A 160 13.15 -0.21 10.01
C LEU A 160 12.53 1.13 9.63
N PHE A 161 13.03 2.22 10.22
CA PHE A 161 12.54 3.57 9.99
C PHE A 161 13.67 4.56 9.68
N CYS A 162 13.40 5.49 8.76
CA CYS A 162 14.16 6.71 8.58
C CYS A 162 13.71 7.75 9.64
N PRO A 163 14.59 8.20 10.55
CA PRO A 163 14.22 9.18 11.57
C PRO A 163 14.15 10.61 11.03
N ASN A 164 14.84 10.91 9.93
CA ASN A 164 14.94 12.27 9.36
C ASN A 164 13.57 12.77 8.90
N PRO A 165 12.99 13.83 9.50
CA PRO A 165 11.71 14.40 9.08
C PRO A 165 11.77 15.03 7.69
N ASP A 166 12.94 15.53 7.27
CA ASP A 166 13.18 16.20 5.99
C ASP A 166 13.60 15.22 4.88
N CYS A 167 13.43 13.91 5.11
CA CYS A 167 13.68 12.89 4.11
C CYS A 167 12.78 13.13 2.88
N PRO A 168 13.32 13.21 1.65
CA PRO A 168 12.55 13.52 0.45
C PRO A 168 11.32 12.63 0.26
N ASP A 169 11.49 11.31 0.38
CA ASP A 169 10.37 10.38 0.26
C ASP A 169 9.32 10.54 1.37
N ARG A 170 9.72 10.88 2.61
CA ARG A 170 8.76 11.12 3.69
C ARG A 170 7.95 12.37 3.42
N VAL A 171 8.60 13.42 2.93
CA VAL A 171 7.95 14.68 2.58
C VAL A 171 7.01 14.48 1.40
N LYS A 172 7.48 13.87 0.29
CA LYS A 172 6.64 13.53 -0.88
C LYS A 172 5.42 12.71 -0.48
N ASN A 173 5.61 11.61 0.25
CA ASN A 173 4.50 10.78 0.73
C ASN A 173 3.60 11.50 1.77
N GLY A 174 4.14 12.47 2.50
CA GLY A 174 3.39 13.37 3.36
C GLY A 174 2.44 14.26 2.59
N ILE A 175 2.94 14.89 1.53
CA ILE A 175 2.15 15.74 0.61
C ILE A 175 1.11 14.90 -0.13
N ILE A 176 1.48 13.72 -0.65
CA ILE A 176 0.53 12.78 -1.28
C ILE A 176 -0.61 12.45 -0.32
N PHE A 177 -0.30 12.06 0.91
CA PHE A 177 -1.32 11.75 1.91
C PHE A 177 -2.20 12.96 2.24
N TYR A 178 -1.63 14.17 2.26
CA TYR A 178 -2.37 15.41 2.49
C TYR A 178 -3.42 15.65 1.41
N CYS A 179 -3.06 15.46 0.13
CA CYS A 179 -3.92 15.72 -1.02
C CYS A 179 -5.03 14.67 -1.24
N GLN A 180 -4.94 13.49 -0.62
CA GLN A 180 -5.91 12.40 -0.81
C GLN A 180 -7.37 12.80 -0.47
N ARG A 181 -8.32 12.10 -1.11
CA ARG A 181 -9.78 12.36 -1.00
C ARG A 181 -10.35 12.31 0.41
N LYS A 182 -9.76 11.52 1.31
CA LYS A 182 -10.24 11.37 2.70
C LYS A 182 -9.57 12.37 3.66
N GLN A 183 -8.77 13.28 3.12
CA GLN A 183 -7.97 14.25 3.83
C GLN A 183 -8.38 15.63 3.33
N MET A 184 -7.48 16.35 2.65
CA MET A 184 -7.77 17.69 2.14
C MET A 184 -8.41 17.68 0.76
N ASP A 185 -8.43 16.52 0.08
CA ASP A 185 -9.18 16.30 -1.16
C ASP A 185 -8.83 17.32 -2.25
N ILE A 186 -7.52 17.45 -2.50
CA ILE A 186 -6.99 18.41 -3.47
C ILE A 186 -6.99 17.75 -4.85
N GLU A 187 -7.98 18.11 -5.65
CA GLU A 187 -8.11 17.62 -7.02
C GLU A 187 -6.95 18.09 -7.90
N GLY A 188 -6.50 17.21 -8.81
CA GLY A 188 -5.40 17.50 -9.74
C GLY A 188 -4.00 17.19 -9.22
N LEU A 189 -3.82 16.99 -7.91
CA LEU A 189 -2.55 16.57 -7.31
C LEU A 189 -2.51 15.06 -7.03
N GLY A 190 -2.16 14.28 -8.06
CA GLY A 190 -1.83 12.86 -7.91
C GLY A 190 -0.35 12.63 -7.58
N ASP A 191 0.00 11.37 -7.30
CA ASP A 191 1.36 10.96 -6.90
C ASP A 191 2.44 11.48 -7.87
N LYS A 192 2.23 11.30 -9.18
CA LYS A 192 3.18 11.77 -10.21
C LYS A 192 3.31 13.28 -10.29
N GLN A 193 2.20 14.02 -10.13
CA GLN A 193 2.24 15.48 -10.12
C GLN A 193 3.01 15.99 -8.91
N ILE A 194 2.81 15.39 -7.74
CA ILE A 194 3.51 15.77 -6.51
C ILE A 194 4.99 15.43 -6.60
N GLU A 195 5.35 14.26 -7.13
CA GLU A 195 6.74 13.89 -7.41
C GLU A 195 7.39 14.91 -8.35
N PHE A 196 6.74 15.25 -9.46
CA PHE A 196 7.23 16.26 -10.40
C PHE A 196 7.46 17.62 -9.74
N LEU A 197 6.45 18.14 -9.03
CA LEU A 197 6.53 19.44 -8.36
C LEU A 197 7.63 19.46 -7.30
N TYR A 198 7.83 18.34 -6.60
CA TYR A 198 8.87 18.24 -5.58
C TYR A 198 10.27 18.16 -6.19
N ASP A 199 10.43 17.36 -7.24
CA ASP A 199 11.72 17.11 -7.88
C ASP A 199 12.19 18.32 -8.71
N HIS A 200 11.28 19.20 -9.16
CA HIS A 200 11.58 20.47 -9.84
C HIS A 200 11.53 21.70 -8.90
N ASP A 201 11.59 21.49 -7.59
CA ASP A 201 11.66 22.55 -6.57
C ASP A 201 10.46 23.52 -6.51
N TYR A 202 9.31 23.19 -7.11
CA TYR A 202 8.07 23.96 -6.95
C TYR A 202 7.52 23.84 -5.53
N ILE A 203 7.68 22.67 -4.90
CA ILE A 203 7.26 22.42 -3.51
C ILE A 203 8.31 21.61 -2.76
N LYS A 204 8.54 21.95 -1.49
CA LYS A 204 9.35 21.19 -0.53
C LYS A 204 8.60 20.92 0.78
N SER A 205 7.42 21.49 0.95
CA SER A 205 6.58 21.29 2.12
C SER A 205 5.10 21.34 1.75
N ILE A 206 4.23 20.99 2.71
CA ILE A 206 2.78 21.14 2.57
C ILE A 206 2.40 22.63 2.48
N ALA A 207 3.15 23.52 3.14
CA ALA A 207 2.87 24.96 3.12
C ALA A 207 3.05 25.53 1.71
N ASP A 208 4.09 25.08 1.00
CA ASP A 208 4.44 25.55 -0.34
C ASP A 208 3.33 25.28 -1.38
N LEU A 209 2.45 24.30 -1.13
CA LEU A 209 1.25 24.10 -1.96
C LEU A 209 0.41 25.38 -2.07
N TYR A 210 0.33 26.15 -0.98
CA TYR A 210 -0.49 27.36 -0.92
C TYR A 210 0.16 28.57 -1.60
N ASP A 211 1.45 28.45 -1.92
CA ASP A 211 2.25 29.46 -2.62
C ASP A 211 2.38 29.15 -4.13
N LEU A 212 1.93 27.97 -4.60
CA LEU A 212 1.94 27.58 -6.01
C LEU A 212 1.22 28.58 -6.94
N LYS A 213 0.26 29.35 -6.41
CA LYS A 213 -0.42 30.42 -7.15
C LYS A 213 0.56 31.45 -7.72
N ASP A 214 1.67 31.70 -7.03
CA ASP A 214 2.67 32.71 -7.40
C ASP A 214 3.59 32.18 -8.51
N GLN A 215 3.56 30.87 -8.77
CA GLN A 215 4.34 30.18 -9.81
C GLN A 215 3.46 29.67 -10.96
N LYS A 216 2.22 30.15 -11.05
CA LYS A 216 1.22 29.69 -12.04
C LYS A 216 1.74 29.72 -13.49
N GLU A 217 2.36 30.82 -13.90
CA GLU A 217 2.83 30.99 -15.28
C GLU A 217 3.91 29.97 -15.63
N LYS A 218 4.87 29.77 -14.72
CA LYS A 218 5.93 28.77 -14.87
C LYS A 218 5.39 27.35 -14.93
N LEU A 219 4.42 27.03 -14.09
CA LEU A 219 3.77 25.71 -14.11
C LEU A 219 3.09 25.45 -15.45
N MET A 220 2.51 26.46 -16.08
CA MET A 220 1.82 26.31 -17.35
C MET A 220 2.75 26.01 -18.54
N GLU A 221 4.05 26.27 -18.40
CA GLU A 221 5.07 25.96 -19.40
C GLU A 221 5.53 24.49 -19.32
N GLU A 222 5.28 23.82 -18.20
CA GLU A 222 5.71 22.44 -17.97
C GLU A 222 4.81 21.39 -18.64
N GLU A 223 5.43 20.30 -19.07
CA GLU A 223 4.72 19.20 -19.74
C GLU A 223 3.71 18.54 -18.80
N GLY A 224 2.43 18.48 -19.22
CA GLY A 224 1.35 17.91 -18.41
C GLY A 224 0.66 18.91 -17.46
N PHE A 225 1.14 20.15 -17.38
CA PHE A 225 0.57 21.22 -16.56
C PHE A 225 -0.11 22.31 -17.40
N GLY A 226 -0.95 21.92 -18.37
CA GLY A 226 -1.73 22.89 -19.15
C GLY A 226 -2.69 23.74 -18.29
N GLU A 227 -3.16 24.86 -18.85
CA GLU A 227 -4.00 25.87 -18.17
C GLU A 227 -5.15 25.26 -17.35
N LYS A 228 -5.90 24.31 -17.94
CA LYS A 228 -7.01 23.64 -17.26
C LYS A 228 -6.56 22.84 -16.04
N SER A 229 -5.43 22.13 -16.16
CA SER A 229 -4.87 21.30 -15.07
C SER A 229 -4.43 22.18 -13.91
N VAL A 230 -3.67 23.24 -14.20
CA VAL A 230 -3.20 24.20 -13.20
C VAL A 230 -4.36 24.91 -12.51
N ASN A 231 -5.39 25.33 -13.26
CA ASN A 231 -6.57 25.94 -12.67
C ASN A 231 -7.35 24.97 -11.76
N ILE A 232 -7.43 23.67 -12.09
CA ILE A 232 -8.03 22.65 -11.21
C ILE A 232 -7.22 22.52 -9.91
N ILE A 233 -5.90 22.41 -10.01
CA ILE A 233 -4.99 22.30 -8.87
C ILE A 233 -5.14 23.50 -7.93
N LEU A 234 -5.02 24.72 -8.45
CA LEU A 234 -5.11 25.95 -7.65
C LEU A 234 -6.47 26.10 -6.98
N LYS A 235 -7.55 25.74 -7.70
CA LYS A 235 -8.90 25.74 -7.14
C LYS A 235 -9.06 24.70 -6.01
N GLY A 236 -8.53 23.49 -6.20
CA GLY A 236 -8.53 22.44 -5.18
C GLY A 236 -7.76 22.87 -3.92
N ILE A 237 -6.60 23.52 -4.09
CA ILE A 237 -5.81 24.08 -3.00
C ILE A 237 -6.61 25.14 -2.24
N GLU A 238 -7.28 26.07 -2.93
CA GLU A 238 -8.09 27.09 -2.26
C GLU A 238 -9.30 26.50 -1.51
N GLN A 239 -9.98 25.53 -2.11
CA GLN A 239 -11.10 24.82 -1.47
C GLN A 239 -10.66 24.05 -0.22
N SER A 240 -9.44 23.51 -0.22
CA SER A 240 -8.89 22.77 0.92
C SER A 240 -8.84 23.61 2.21
N LYS A 241 -8.65 24.93 2.10
CA LYS A 241 -8.60 25.85 3.25
C LYS A 241 -9.91 25.90 4.04
N GLN A 242 -11.02 25.56 3.38
CA GLN A 242 -12.37 25.56 3.97
C GLN A 242 -12.76 24.21 4.59
N LYS A 243 -11.88 23.20 4.54
CA LYS A 243 -12.16 21.89 5.14
C LYS A 243 -12.21 21.99 6.67
N ASP A 244 -13.08 21.17 7.25
CA ASP A 244 -13.28 21.07 8.70
C ASP A 244 -11.97 20.71 9.43
N PHE A 245 -11.76 21.33 10.59
CA PHE A 245 -10.56 21.13 11.42
C PHE A 245 -10.29 19.65 11.77
N ARG A 246 -11.31 18.79 11.80
CA ARG A 246 -11.16 17.34 12.02
C ARG A 246 -10.27 16.66 10.98
N PHE A 247 -10.21 17.16 9.75
CA PHE A 247 -9.31 16.62 8.73
C PHE A 247 -7.84 16.97 9.04
N TYR A 248 -7.58 18.13 9.65
CA TYR A 248 -6.24 18.50 10.13
C TYR A 248 -5.75 17.60 11.27
N PHE A 249 -6.64 17.16 12.16
CA PHE A 249 -6.28 16.19 13.21
C PHE A 249 -5.85 14.82 12.67
N LEU A 250 -6.38 14.38 11.53
CA LEU A 250 -5.99 13.13 10.87
C LEU A 250 -4.61 13.23 10.20
N LEU A 251 -4.16 14.45 9.91
CA LEU A 251 -2.88 14.76 9.29
C LEU A 251 -1.76 14.88 10.32
N LEU A 252 -2.08 15.42 11.50
CA LEU A 252 -1.21 15.39 12.68
C LEU A 252 -1.03 13.92 13.07
N ASP A 253 0.11 13.36 12.69
CA ASP A 253 0.51 12.01 13.06
C ASP A 253 0.55 11.94 14.59
N SER A 254 -0.55 11.47 15.19
CA SER A 254 -0.73 11.36 16.64
C SER A 254 0.23 10.36 17.28
N ARG A 255 1.06 9.69 16.47
CA ARG A 255 2.22 8.90 16.92
C ARG A 255 3.48 9.74 17.14
N SER A 256 3.56 10.95 16.59
CA SER A 256 4.62 11.94 16.87
C SER A 256 4.40 12.66 18.19
N LEU A 257 3.17 12.68 18.72
CA LEU A 257 2.84 13.25 20.03
C LEU A 257 3.36 12.42 21.23
N VAL A 258 3.83 11.18 20.98
CA VAL A 258 4.53 10.35 21.98
C VAL A 258 6.06 10.54 21.88
N ILE A 259 6.52 11.45 21.02
CA ILE A 259 7.94 11.81 20.90
C ILE A 259 8.11 13.25 21.41
N ARG A 260 7.82 13.44 22.70
CA ARG A 260 8.42 14.46 23.55
C ARG A 260 8.50 13.93 24.97
#